data_AF-X1TJ81-F1
#
_entry.id   AF-X1TJ81-F1
#
_cell.length_a   1.000
_cell.length_b   1.000
_cell.length_c   1.000
_cell.angle_alpha   90.00
_cell.angle_beta   90.00
_cell.angle_gamma   90.00
#
_symmetry.space_group_name_H-M   'P 1'
#
loop_
_entity.id
_entity.type
_entity.pdbx_description
1 polymer ?
#
loop_
_entity_poly.entity_id
_entity_poly.type
_entity_poly.pdbx_seq_one_letter_code
_entity_poly.pdbx_strand_id
1 'polypeptide(L)'
;MIMPKVLTAKDWQPWHDEIKRYARRDTEGLDKDLAALEAHIKKLRAVAPKDSAGYRLHTNALIYLNTLQTRLDGIKSYLGKT
;
A
#
# COMPACT_ATOMS: atom_id res chain seq x y z
N MET A 1 -3.77 25.19 21.86
CA MET A 1 -2.75 24.78 20.86
C MET A 1 -2.72 23.25 20.85
N ILE A 2 -3.34 22.60 19.87
CA ILE A 2 -3.28 21.13 19.74
C ILE A 2 -1.97 20.82 19.02
N MET A 3 -1.00 20.24 19.73
CA MET A 3 0.24 19.80 19.10
C MET A 3 -0.10 18.65 18.14
N PRO A 4 0.35 18.69 16.87
CA PRO A 4 0.14 17.57 15.96
C PRO A 4 0.82 16.33 16.52
N LYS A 5 0.16 15.17 16.46
CA LYS A 5 0.71 13.93 17.01
C LYS A 5 1.91 13.54 16.14
N VAL A 6 3.10 13.51 16.74
CA VAL A 6 4.31 13.06 16.04
C VAL A 6 4.18 11.56 15.78
N LEU A 7 4.14 11.17 14.51
CA LEU A 7 4.16 9.76 14.11
C LEU A 7 5.50 9.12 14.50
N THR A 8 5.42 7.96 15.12
CA THR A 8 6.56 7.14 15.53
C THR A 8 6.67 5.91 14.65
N ALA A 9 7.80 5.18 14.73
CA ALA A 9 7.97 3.90 14.04
C ALA A 9 6.86 2.89 14.38
N LYS A 10 6.29 2.97 15.60
CA LYS A 10 5.18 2.10 16.03
C LYS A 10 3.89 2.38 15.28
N ASP A 11 3.62 3.64 14.90
CA ASP A 11 2.43 3.98 14.13
C ASP A 11 2.48 3.37 12.71
N TRP A 12 3.68 3.09 12.20
CA TRP A 12 3.89 2.42 10.91
C TRP A 12 3.94 0.89 10.98
N GLN A 13 3.92 0.30 12.19
CA GLN A 13 4.02 -1.16 12.36
C GLN A 13 2.93 -1.91 11.57
N PRO A 14 1.63 -1.50 11.59
CA PRO A 14 0.59 -2.19 10.83
C PRO A 14 0.84 -2.18 9.31
N TRP A 15 1.44 -1.10 8.80
CA TRP A 15 1.79 -0.98 7.38
C TRP A 15 2.91 -1.96 7.00
N HIS A 16 3.95 -2.07 7.83
CA HIS A 16 5.05 -3.01 7.60
C HIS A 16 4.61 -4.48 7.74
N ASP A 17 3.74 -4.78 8.69
CA ASP A 17 3.24 -6.14 8.90
C ASP A 17 2.39 -6.62 7.72
N GLU A 18 1.60 -5.73 7.12
CA GLU A 18 0.83 -6.05 5.92
C GLU A 18 1.73 -6.36 4.72
N ILE A 19 2.85 -5.63 4.53
CA ILE A 19 3.84 -5.95 3.48
C ILE A 19 4.44 -7.34 3.72
N LYS A 20 4.86 -7.64 4.95
CA LYS A 20 5.42 -8.95 5.29
C LYS A 20 4.40 -10.08 5.09
N ARG A 21 3.14 -9.83 5.41
CA ARG A 21 2.06 -10.79 5.18
C ARG A 21 1.88 -11.07 3.68
N TYR A 22 1.80 -10.03 2.86
CA TYR A 22 1.61 -10.17 1.42
C TYR A 22 2.79 -10.90 0.76
N ALA A 23 4.03 -10.58 1.15
CA ALA A 23 5.24 -11.23 0.64
C ALA A 23 5.32 -12.74 0.93
N ARG A 24 4.57 -13.24 1.92
CA ARG A 24 4.50 -14.67 2.28
C ARG A 24 3.38 -15.43 1.56
N ARG A 25 2.54 -14.74 0.78
CA ARG A 25 1.43 -15.37 0.08
C ARG A 25 1.96 -16.21 -1.09
N ASP A 26 1.45 -17.43 -1.23
CA ASP A 26 1.70 -18.26 -2.41
C ASP A 26 1.01 -17.67 -3.66
N THR A 27 1.67 -17.80 -4.81
CA THR A 27 1.07 -17.41 -6.08
C THR A 27 0.01 -18.43 -6.49
N GLU A 28 -1.13 -17.94 -6.96
CA GLU A 28 -2.27 -18.81 -7.33
C GLU A 28 -2.68 -18.64 -8.80
N GLY A 29 -1.83 -18.01 -9.60
CA GLY A 29 -2.08 -17.72 -11.01
C GLY A 29 -2.49 -16.27 -11.24
N LEU A 30 -2.26 -15.80 -12.46
CA LEU A 30 -2.24 -14.38 -12.81
C LEU A 30 -3.48 -13.61 -12.33
N ASP A 31 -4.70 -14.10 -12.60
CA ASP A 31 -5.93 -13.39 -12.24
C ASP A 31 -6.12 -13.25 -10.72
N LYS A 32 -5.84 -14.31 -9.97
CA LYS A 32 -5.91 -14.29 -8.51
C LYS A 32 -4.81 -13.41 -7.91
N ASP A 33 -3.62 -13.44 -8.50
CA ASP A 33 -2.48 -12.66 -8.02
C ASP A 33 -2.68 -11.15 -8.31
N LEU A 34 -3.32 -10.79 -9.43
CA LEU A 34 -3.72 -9.41 -9.71
C LEU A 34 -4.79 -8.90 -8.73
N ALA A 35 -5.80 -9.71 -8.44
CA ALA A 35 -6.83 -9.37 -7.46
C ALA A 35 -6.25 -9.26 -6.04
N ALA A 36 -5.32 -10.14 -5.68
CA ALA A 36 -4.60 -10.08 -4.40
C ALA A 36 -3.75 -8.80 -4.29
N LEU A 37 -3.05 -8.41 -5.36
CA LEU A 37 -2.26 -7.19 -5.39
C LEU A 37 -3.15 -5.94 -5.23
N GLU A 38 -4.30 -5.90 -5.89
CA GLU A 38 -5.28 -4.83 -5.75
C GLU A 38 -5.79 -4.70 -4.30
N ALA A 39 -6.18 -5.82 -3.70
CA ALA A 39 -6.62 -5.86 -2.31
C ALA A 39 -5.51 -5.41 -1.34
N HIS A 40 -4.26 -5.79 -1.62
CA HIS A 40 -3.10 -5.39 -0.83
C HIS A 40 -2.84 -3.88 -0.90
N ILE A 41 -2.85 -3.28 -2.10
CA ILE A 41 -2.69 -1.82 -2.27
C ILE A 41 -3.79 -1.07 -1.51
N LYS A 42 -5.04 -1.51 -1.61
CA LYS A 42 -6.17 -0.94 -0.87
C LYS A 42 -5.95 -1.01 0.65
N LYS A 43 -5.46 -2.13 1.14
CA LYS A 43 -5.21 -2.32 2.57
C LYS A 43 -4.04 -1.48 3.08
N LEU A 44 -2.94 -1.37 2.33
CA LEU A 44 -1.83 -0.48 2.65
C LEU A 44 -2.26 0.99 2.74
N ARG A 45 -3.14 1.45 1.84
CA ARG A 45 -3.74 2.80 1.95
C ARG A 45 -4.56 2.97 3.23
N ALA A 46 -5.30 1.95 3.64
CA ALA A 46 -6.15 2.01 4.83
C ALA A 46 -5.35 2.04 6.13
N VAL A 47 -4.24 1.30 6.21
CA VAL A 47 -3.38 1.22 7.40
C VAL A 47 -2.25 2.25 7.43
N ALA A 48 -2.05 3.01 6.34
CA ALA A 48 -1.09 4.11 6.32
C ALA A 48 -1.50 5.20 7.32
N PRO A 49 -0.61 5.61 8.25
CA PRO A 49 -0.88 6.69 9.19
C PRO A 49 -1.22 8.00 8.46
N LYS A 50 -2.22 8.74 8.94
CA LYS A 50 -2.78 9.94 8.29
C LYS A 50 -2.27 11.28 8.83
N ASP A 51 -1.44 11.29 9.88
CA ASP A 51 -1.04 12.54 10.55
C ASP A 51 0.24 13.15 9.93
N SER A 52 0.15 14.46 9.71
CA SER A 52 0.99 15.31 8.87
C SER A 52 2.40 15.55 9.42
N ALA A 53 2.66 15.24 10.70
CA ALA A 53 3.97 15.47 11.32
C ALA A 53 5.07 14.51 10.79
N GLY A 54 4.68 13.40 10.15
CA GLY A 54 5.56 12.48 9.43
C GLY A 54 5.54 12.66 7.91
N TYR A 55 5.28 13.89 7.43
CA TYR A 55 4.99 14.24 6.03
C TYR A 55 5.82 13.49 4.99
N ARG A 56 7.14 13.33 5.21
CA ARG A 56 8.02 12.62 4.27
C ARG A 56 7.73 11.12 4.17
N LEU A 57 7.51 10.43 5.30
CA LEU A 57 7.21 8.99 5.29
C LEU A 57 5.82 8.74 4.70
N HIS A 58 4.84 9.57 5.04
CA HIS A 58 3.51 9.50 4.45
C HIS A 58 3.53 9.75 2.94
N THR A 59 4.20 10.82 2.50
CA THR A 59 4.36 11.15 1.07
C THR A 59 5.06 10.03 0.31
N ASN A 60 6.15 9.47 0.85
CA ASN A 60 6.86 8.35 0.22
C ASN A 60 5.97 7.11 0.10
N ALA A 61 5.20 6.78 1.14
CA ALA A 61 4.26 5.66 1.10
C ALA A 61 3.17 5.89 0.04
N LEU A 62 2.63 7.10 -0.08
CA LEU A 62 1.65 7.44 -1.11
C LEU A 62 2.23 7.35 -2.52
N ILE A 63 3.45 7.88 -2.76
CA ILE A 63 4.14 7.79 -4.05
C ILE A 63 4.36 6.33 -4.44
N TYR A 64 4.79 5.50 -3.48
CA TYR A 64 4.98 4.07 -3.68
C TYR A 64 3.66 3.38 -4.06
N LEU A 65 2.58 3.64 -3.31
CA LEU A 65 1.26 3.05 -3.56
C LEU A 65 0.65 3.51 -4.89
N ASN A 66 0.86 4.76 -5.28
CA ASN A 66 0.43 5.25 -6.59
C ASN A 66 1.21 4.56 -7.72
N THR A 67 2.53 4.40 -7.56
CA THR A 67 3.36 3.68 -8.54
C THR A 67 2.92 2.23 -8.70
N LEU A 68 2.62 1.55 -7.60
CA LEU A 68 2.09 0.18 -7.65
C LEU A 68 0.75 0.11 -8.37
N GLN A 69 -0.17 1.03 -8.07
CA GLN A 69 -1.48 1.09 -8.72
C GLN A 69 -1.32 1.32 -10.23
N THR A 70 -0.50 2.29 -10.66
CA THR A 70 -0.26 2.55 -12.08
C THR A 70 0.29 1.32 -12.81
N ARG A 71 1.18 0.56 -12.19
CA ARG A 71 1.72 -0.69 -12.77
C ARG A 71 0.64 -1.76 -12.88
N LEU A 72 -0.17 -1.93 -11.84
CA LEU A 72 -1.30 -2.87 -11.84
C LEU A 72 -2.30 -2.52 -12.95
N ASP A 73 -2.68 -1.24 -13.06
CA ASP A 73 -3.60 -0.75 -14.09
C ASP A 73 -3.03 -0.97 -15.49
N GLY A 74 -1.72 -0.75 -15.69
CA GLY A 74 -1.03 -1.04 -16.94
C GLY A 74 -1.10 -2.52 -17.34
N ILE A 75 -0.89 -3.43 -16.37
CA ILE A 75 -1.01 -4.87 -16.62
C ILE A 75 -2.47 -5.25 -16.95
N LYS A 76 -3.44 -4.75 -16.18
CA LYS A 76 -4.86 -4.99 -16.45
C LYS A 76 -5.26 -4.50 -17.85
N SER A 77 -4.80 -3.32 -18.24
CA SER A 77 -5.02 -2.75 -19.58
C SER A 77 -4.44 -3.62 -20.69
N TYR A 78 -3.18 -4.05 -20.56
CA TYR A 78 -2.55 -4.96 -21.52
C TYR A 78 -3.32 -6.28 -21.70
N LEU A 79 -3.89 -6.79 -20.60
CA LEU A 79 -4.69 -8.02 -20.59
C LEU A 79 -6.16 -7.81 -20.99
N GLY A 80 -6.61 -6.58 -21.25
CA GLY A 80 -8.01 -6.26 -21.55
C GLY A 80 -8.97 -6.44 -20.37
N LYS A 81 -8.47 -6.31 -19.13
CA LYS A 81 -9.19 -6.52 -17.86
C LYS A 81 -9.53 -5.20 -17.13
N THR A 82 -9.63 -4.09 -17.89
CA THR A 82 -10.02 -2.76 -17.38
C THR A 82 -11.41 -2.74 -16.78
#